data_AF-A0A846PGZ0-F1
#
_entry.id   AF-A0A846PGZ0-F1
#
_cell.length_a   1.000
_cell.length_b   1.000
_cell.length_c   1.000
_cell.angle_alpha   90.00
_cell.angle_beta   90.00
_cell.angle_gamma   90.00
#
_symmetry.space_group_name_H-M   'P 1'
#
loop_
_entity.id
_entity.type
_entity.pdbx_description
1 polymer ?
#
loop_
_entity_poly.entity_id
_entity_poly.type
_entity_poly.pdbx_seq_one_letter_code
_entity_poly.pdbx_strand_id
1 'polypeptide(L)'
;MNEWEFRKYLKRRGKGSAVIERNVDVLKDFSFYLLKKRKKNLDDVTIEDIDAFVTDIESRKHSAKGYLYVLMNFFHFLDNRDLLHHAKTLRENRTKKSRKAFPIREFMNVDQDYVKKLEAIGIKTVEQMLEKGRTKKQRKQLSKQLGIPE
;
A
#
# COMPACT_ATOMS: atom_id res chain seq x y z
N MET A 1 -16.50 -15.86 -8.98
CA MET A 1 -15.42 -15.05 -9.57
C MET A 1 -15.39 -15.23 -11.07
N ASN A 2 -15.54 -14.15 -11.85
CA ASN A 2 -15.24 -14.19 -13.27
C ASN A 2 -13.72 -14.05 -13.47
N GLU A 3 -13.01 -15.19 -13.38
CA GLU A 3 -11.55 -15.27 -13.48
C GLU A 3 -11.04 -14.65 -14.79
N TRP A 4 -11.76 -14.88 -15.90
CA TRP A 4 -11.40 -14.38 -17.21
C TRP A 4 -11.38 -12.85 -17.27
N GLU A 5 -12.43 -12.19 -16.76
CA GLU A 5 -12.47 -10.73 -16.69
C GLU A 5 -11.40 -10.16 -15.78
N PHE A 6 -11.13 -10.81 -14.63
CA PHE A 6 -10.07 -10.37 -13.73
C PHE A 6 -8.67 -10.48 -14.36
N ARG A 7 -8.39 -11.59 -15.07
CA ARG A 7 -7.14 -11.77 -15.84
C ARG A 7 -6.98 -10.68 -16.90
N LYS A 8 -8.05 -10.39 -17.64
CA LYS A 8 -8.08 -9.34 -18.68
C LYS A 8 -7.82 -7.96 -18.07
N TYR A 9 -8.43 -7.66 -16.93
CA TYR A 9 -8.18 -6.43 -16.16
C TYR A 9 -6.71 -6.30 -15.75
N LEU A 10 -6.10 -7.35 -15.19
CA LEU A 10 -4.68 -7.30 -14.80
C LEU A 10 -3.75 -7.12 -16.01
N LYS A 11 -4.05 -7.79 -17.13
CA LYS A 11 -3.28 -7.64 -18.37
C LYS A 11 -3.34 -6.21 -18.91
N ARG A 12 -4.52 -5.58 -18.91
CA ARG A 12 -4.69 -4.16 -19.29
C ARG A 12 -3.87 -3.21 -18.40
N ARG A 13 -3.60 -3.58 -17.15
CA ARG A 13 -2.73 -2.83 -16.22
C ARG A 13 -1.24 -3.18 -16.34
N GLY A 14 -0.84 -3.85 -17.42
CA GLY A 14 0.56 -4.17 -17.72
C GLY A 14 1.18 -5.24 -16.81
N LYS A 15 0.36 -6.07 -16.15
CA LYS A 15 0.90 -7.17 -15.32
C LYS A 15 1.37 -8.32 -16.22
N GLY A 16 2.59 -8.82 -15.95
CA GLY A 16 3.11 -10.01 -16.62
C GLY A 16 2.38 -11.28 -16.23
N SER A 17 2.41 -12.31 -17.09
CA SER A 17 1.63 -13.54 -16.93
C SER A 17 1.86 -14.25 -15.59
N ALA A 18 3.11 -14.37 -15.13
CA ALA A 18 3.43 -14.95 -13.83
C ALA A 18 2.80 -14.20 -12.65
N VAL A 19 2.67 -12.87 -12.76
CA VAL A 19 1.99 -12.06 -11.74
C VAL A 19 0.49 -12.31 -11.80
N ILE A 20 -0.10 -12.44 -13.00
CA ILE A 20 -1.52 -12.75 -13.18
C ILE A 20 -1.86 -14.09 -12.54
N GLU A 21 -1.10 -15.16 -12.84
CA GLU A 21 -1.34 -16.49 -12.24
C GLU A 21 -1.30 -16.42 -10.71
N ARG A 22 -0.26 -15.77 -10.16
CA ARG A 22 -0.16 -15.59 -8.70
C ARG A 22 -1.36 -14.85 -8.10
N ASN A 23 -1.91 -13.86 -8.79
CA ASN A 23 -3.11 -13.15 -8.31
C ASN A 23 -4.34 -14.07 -8.34
N VAL A 24 -4.47 -14.88 -9.37
CA VAL A 24 -5.55 -15.87 -9.47
C VAL A 24 -5.45 -16.92 -8.37
N ASP A 25 -4.26 -17.47 -8.13
CA ASP A 25 -4.07 -18.50 -7.10
C ASP A 25 -4.39 -17.99 -5.69
N VAL A 26 -3.96 -16.76 -5.39
CA VAL A 26 -4.29 -16.12 -4.11
C VAL A 26 -5.80 -15.88 -3.97
N LEU A 27 -6.50 -15.51 -5.05
CA LEU A 27 -7.96 -15.37 -5.00
C LEU A 27 -8.66 -16.71 -4.83
N LYS A 28 -8.14 -17.79 -5.41
CA LYS A 28 -8.65 -19.15 -5.18
C LYS A 28 -8.50 -19.55 -3.72
N ASP A 29 -7.34 -19.28 -3.11
CA ASP A 29 -7.11 -19.55 -1.68
C ASP A 29 -8.05 -18.73 -0.78
N PHE A 30 -8.23 -17.44 -1.09
CA PHE A 30 -9.20 -16.60 -0.36
C PHE A 30 -10.64 -17.09 -0.54
N SER A 31 -11.04 -17.44 -1.76
CA SER A 31 -12.37 -18.01 -2.03
C SER A 31 -12.59 -19.32 -1.27
N PHE A 32 -11.58 -20.18 -1.22
CA PHE A 32 -11.64 -21.44 -0.48
C PHE A 32 -11.76 -21.19 1.03
N TYR A 33 -11.02 -20.22 1.56
CA TYR A 33 -11.15 -19.79 2.95
C TYR A 33 -12.57 -19.32 3.28
N LEU A 34 -13.15 -18.44 2.45
CA LEU A 34 -14.50 -17.91 2.64
C LEU A 34 -15.54 -19.03 2.65
N LEU A 35 -15.48 -19.94 1.68
CA LEU A 35 -16.38 -21.08 1.60
C LEU A 35 -16.25 -21.99 2.82
N LYS A 36 -15.02 -22.33 3.21
CA LYS A 36 -14.78 -23.32 4.27
C LYS A 36 -15.08 -22.76 5.65
N LYS A 37 -14.59 -21.56 5.97
CA LYS A 37 -14.57 -20.99 7.32
C LYS A 37 -15.64 -19.93 7.58
N ARG A 38 -16.16 -19.28 6.52
CA ARG A 38 -17.13 -18.19 6.65
C ARG A 38 -18.49 -18.52 6.03
N LYS A 39 -18.58 -19.60 5.26
CA LYS A 39 -19.78 -20.02 4.50
C LYS A 39 -20.26 -18.93 3.54
N LYS A 40 -19.32 -18.22 2.91
CA LYS A 40 -19.57 -17.10 1.99
C LYS A 40 -18.89 -17.29 0.65
N ASN A 41 -19.41 -16.60 -0.36
CA ASN A 41 -18.77 -16.44 -1.65
C ASN A 41 -18.00 -15.11 -1.73
N LEU A 42 -17.26 -14.91 -2.83
CA LEU A 42 -16.50 -13.69 -3.07
C LEU A 42 -17.38 -12.44 -3.24
N ASP A 43 -18.65 -12.61 -3.59
CA ASP A 43 -19.58 -11.51 -3.80
C ASP A 43 -20.17 -10.99 -2.47
N ASP A 44 -20.05 -11.77 -1.38
CA ASP A 44 -20.61 -11.48 -0.05
C ASP A 44 -19.53 -11.07 0.98
N VAL A 45 -18.34 -10.70 0.50
CA VAL A 45 -17.19 -10.39 1.34
C VAL A 45 -17.41 -9.13 2.14
N THR A 46 -17.11 -9.21 3.43
CA THR A 46 -17.13 -8.09 4.37
C THR A 46 -15.72 -7.73 4.85
N ILE A 47 -15.57 -6.59 5.51
CA ILE A 47 -14.31 -6.15 6.14
C ILE A 47 -13.82 -7.19 7.14
N GLU A 48 -14.74 -7.74 7.94
CA GLU A 48 -14.46 -8.75 8.96
C GLU A 48 -13.92 -10.05 8.36
N ASP A 49 -14.34 -10.38 7.13
CA ASP A 49 -13.83 -11.56 6.43
C ASP A 49 -12.39 -11.35 5.95
N ILE A 50 -12.03 -10.13 5.54
CA ILE A 50 -10.65 -9.76 5.20
C ILE A 50 -9.77 -9.85 6.44
N ASP A 51 -10.22 -9.29 7.57
CA ASP A 51 -9.47 -9.34 8.83
C ASP A 51 -9.28 -10.78 9.31
N ALA A 52 -10.34 -11.57 9.31
CA ALA A 52 -10.28 -12.97 9.73
C ALA A 52 -9.36 -13.81 8.81
N PHE A 53 -9.36 -13.55 7.50
CA PHE A 53 -8.46 -14.20 6.56
C PHE A 53 -7.00 -13.82 6.83
N VAL A 54 -6.74 -12.54 7.06
CA VAL A 54 -5.40 -12.04 7.39
C VAL A 54 -4.87 -12.68 8.67
N THR A 55 -5.68 -12.73 9.73
CA THR A 55 -5.33 -13.44 10.97
C THR A 55 -5.02 -14.91 10.72
N ASP A 56 -5.77 -15.58 9.84
CA ASP A 56 -5.55 -16.98 9.50
C ASP A 56 -4.26 -17.23 8.71
N ILE A 57 -3.88 -16.32 7.81
CA ILE A 57 -2.59 -16.41 7.10
C ILE A 57 -1.42 -16.19 8.08
N GLU A 58 -1.55 -15.22 8.97
CA GLU A 58 -0.48 -14.86 9.90
C GLU A 58 -0.30 -15.88 11.02
N SER A 59 -1.38 -16.56 11.43
CA SER A 59 -1.29 -17.69 12.38
C SER A 59 -0.47 -18.86 11.84
N ARG A 60 -0.41 -19.02 10.51
CA ARG A 60 0.41 -20.03 9.82
C ARG A 60 1.86 -19.59 9.59
N LYS A 61 2.33 -18.51 10.26
CA LYS A 61 3.66 -17.89 10.08
C LYS A 61 3.94 -17.37 8.65
N HIS A 62 2.91 -17.12 7.86
CA HIS A 62 3.04 -16.48 6.55
C HIS A 62 2.75 -14.98 6.64
N SER A 63 3.40 -14.17 5.79
CA SER A 63 3.11 -12.74 5.71
C SER A 63 1.87 -12.49 4.84
N ALA A 64 0.87 -11.81 5.39
CA ALA A 64 -0.33 -11.42 4.66
C ALA A 64 -0.09 -10.31 3.60
N LYS A 65 1.09 -9.68 3.54
CA LYS A 65 1.36 -8.53 2.65
C LYS A 65 1.14 -8.84 1.17
N GLY A 66 1.45 -10.06 0.75
CA GLY A 66 1.27 -10.53 -0.63
C GLY A 66 -0.20 -10.79 -0.95
N TYR A 67 -0.92 -11.40 -0.01
CA TYR A 67 -2.35 -11.66 -0.10
C TYR A 67 -3.13 -10.34 -0.22
N LEU A 68 -2.85 -9.39 0.67
CA LEU A 68 -3.47 -8.06 0.66
C LEU A 68 -3.22 -7.28 -0.64
N TYR A 69 -2.05 -7.43 -1.26
CA TYR A 69 -1.81 -6.81 -2.58
C TYR A 69 -2.75 -7.35 -3.65
N VAL A 70 -3.02 -8.66 -3.65
CA VAL A 70 -3.95 -9.28 -4.60
C VAL A 70 -5.38 -8.85 -4.29
N LEU A 71 -5.79 -8.87 -3.03
CA LEU A 71 -7.12 -8.41 -2.60
C LEU A 71 -7.38 -6.95 -3.00
N MET A 72 -6.39 -6.07 -2.86
CA MET A 72 -6.48 -4.70 -3.38
C MET A 72 -6.75 -4.66 -4.89
N ASN A 73 -6.05 -5.47 -5.70
CA ASN A 73 -6.29 -5.49 -7.14
C ASN A 73 -7.69 -6.00 -7.47
N PHE A 74 -8.18 -6.98 -6.71
CA PHE A 74 -9.50 -7.58 -6.89
C PHE A 74 -10.63 -6.62 -6.50
N PHE A 75 -10.58 -5.99 -5.33
CA PHE A 75 -11.60 -5.02 -4.92
C PHE A 75 -11.58 -3.76 -5.78
N HIS A 76 -10.43 -3.38 -6.32
CA HIS A 76 -10.37 -2.34 -7.35
C HIS A 76 -11.03 -2.80 -8.66
N PHE A 77 -10.87 -4.06 -9.05
CA PHE A 77 -11.56 -4.61 -10.23
C PHE A 77 -13.08 -4.60 -10.05
N LEU A 78 -13.57 -4.87 -8.83
CA LEU A 78 -14.99 -4.81 -8.48
C LEU A 78 -15.53 -3.39 -8.23
N ASP A 79 -14.67 -2.35 -8.31
CA ASP A 79 -14.97 -0.98 -7.86
C ASP A 79 -15.52 -0.89 -6.42
N ASN A 80 -15.16 -1.84 -5.56
CA ASN A 80 -15.56 -1.84 -4.15
C ASN A 80 -14.54 -1.02 -3.35
N ARG A 81 -14.83 0.27 -3.19
CA ARG A 81 -13.92 1.25 -2.56
C ARG A 81 -13.66 0.98 -1.08
N ASP A 82 -14.65 0.49 -0.35
CA ASP A 82 -14.54 0.25 1.09
C ASP A 82 -13.60 -0.93 1.39
N LEU A 83 -13.83 -2.06 0.72
CA LEU A 83 -12.96 -3.23 0.85
C LEU A 83 -11.55 -2.96 0.31
N LEU A 84 -11.45 -2.19 -0.78
CA LEU A 84 -10.17 -1.73 -1.32
C LEU A 84 -9.40 -0.87 -0.29
N HIS A 85 -10.08 0.11 0.31
CA HIS A 85 -9.48 0.99 1.31
C HIS A 85 -8.98 0.18 2.50
N HIS A 86 -9.81 -0.73 3.02
CA HIS A 86 -9.44 -1.57 4.15
C HIS A 86 -8.22 -2.46 3.85
N ALA A 87 -8.24 -3.18 2.72
CA ALA A 87 -7.12 -4.03 2.31
C ALA A 87 -5.82 -3.22 2.11
N LYS A 88 -5.92 -2.00 1.58
CA LYS A 88 -4.80 -1.07 1.45
C LYS A 88 -4.23 -0.67 2.81
N THR A 89 -5.09 -0.27 3.75
CA THR A 89 -4.68 0.11 5.12
C THR A 89 -3.98 -1.04 5.84
N LEU A 90 -4.53 -2.26 5.77
CA LEU A 90 -3.91 -3.46 6.34
C LEU A 90 -2.53 -3.73 5.73
N ARG A 91 -2.36 -3.53 4.41
CA ARG A 91 -1.07 -3.73 3.73
C ARG A 91 -0.07 -2.65 4.09
N GLU A 92 -0.50 -1.40 4.18
CA GLU A 92 0.35 -0.28 4.57
C GLU A 92 0.94 -0.48 5.96
N ASN A 93 0.14 -0.89 6.94
CA ASN A 93 0.60 -1.20 8.29
C ASN A 93 1.72 -2.26 8.32
N ARG A 94 1.67 -3.22 7.40
CA ARG A 94 2.67 -4.32 7.27
C ARG A 94 3.91 -3.93 6.47
N THR A 95 3.81 -2.93 5.60
CA THR A 95 4.91 -2.53 4.71
C THR A 95 5.58 -1.23 5.11
N LYS A 96 4.98 -0.46 6.02
CA LYS A 96 5.50 0.83 6.52
C LYS A 96 6.91 0.68 7.10
N LYS A 97 7.14 -0.34 7.94
CA LYS A 97 8.44 -0.56 8.58
C LYS A 97 9.55 -1.00 7.60
N SER A 98 9.18 -1.72 6.54
CA SER A 98 10.13 -2.19 5.52
C SER A 98 10.35 -1.18 4.39
N ARG A 99 9.59 -0.09 4.34
CA ARG A 99 9.76 0.95 3.32
C ARG A 99 11.03 1.72 3.66
N LYS A 100 12.07 1.57 2.82
CA LYS A 100 13.28 2.37 2.95
C LYS A 100 12.89 3.84 2.81
N ALA A 101 13.08 4.61 3.87
CA ALA A 101 12.88 6.06 3.83
C ALA A 101 13.85 6.63 2.80
N PHE A 102 13.35 7.43 1.85
CA PHE A 102 14.18 8.01 0.81
C PHE A 102 14.93 9.21 1.38
N PRO A 103 16.27 9.20 1.43
CA PRO A 103 17.04 10.32 1.95
C PRO A 103 16.93 11.53 1.03
N ILE A 104 16.72 12.73 1.59
CA ILE A 104 16.55 13.95 0.79
C ILE A 104 17.83 14.28 0.01
N ARG A 105 19.00 13.97 0.58
CA ARG A 105 20.30 14.09 -0.09
C ARG A 105 20.42 13.28 -1.40
N GLU A 106 19.58 12.27 -1.60
CA GLU A 106 19.57 11.45 -2.82
C GLU A 106 18.67 12.03 -3.92
N PHE A 107 17.96 13.15 -3.69
CA PHE A 107 17.21 13.82 -4.75
C PHE A 107 18.16 14.44 -5.79
N MET A 108 17.93 14.08 -7.05
CA MET A 108 18.60 14.72 -8.18
C MET A 108 18.10 16.16 -8.35
N ASN A 109 19.00 17.07 -8.70
CA ASN A 109 18.72 18.49 -8.98
C ASN A 109 18.13 19.29 -7.79
N VAL A 110 18.39 18.87 -6.56
CA VAL A 110 18.11 19.68 -5.36
C VAL A 110 19.39 20.36 -4.89
N ASP A 111 19.28 21.63 -4.54
CA ASP A 111 20.38 22.42 -3.94
C ASP A 111 20.83 21.77 -2.64
N GLN A 112 22.10 21.34 -2.60
CA GLN A 112 22.66 20.60 -1.48
C GLN A 112 22.83 21.47 -0.23
N ASP A 113 22.87 22.79 -0.36
CA ASP A 113 22.91 23.67 0.80
C ASP A 113 21.53 23.76 1.47
N TYR A 114 20.44 23.61 0.72
CA TYR A 114 19.11 23.45 1.29
C TYR A 114 18.96 22.11 2.00
N VAL A 115 19.52 21.04 1.42
CA VAL A 115 19.56 19.72 2.06
C VAL A 115 20.28 19.79 3.40
N LYS A 116 21.49 20.39 3.46
CA LYS A 116 22.24 20.54 4.72
C LYS A 116 21.43 21.30 5.79
N LYS A 117 20.75 22.39 5.40
CA LYS A 117 19.88 23.16 6.31
C LYS A 117 18.73 22.33 6.87
N LEU A 118 18.11 21.49 6.04
CA LEU A 118 17.06 20.55 6.47
C LEU A 118 17.62 19.46 7.39
N GLU A 119 18.77 18.88 7.05
CA GLU A 119 19.41 17.84 7.86
C GLU A 119 19.84 18.37 9.24
N ALA A 120 20.26 19.63 9.33
CA ALA A 120 20.65 20.30 10.57
C ALA A 120 19.51 20.39 11.60
N ILE A 121 18.26 20.47 11.14
CA ILE A 121 17.07 20.46 12.02
C ILE A 121 16.43 19.06 12.14
N GLY A 122 17.13 18.03 11.67
CA GLY A 122 16.69 16.63 11.77
C GLY A 122 15.79 16.14 10.63
N ILE A 123 15.64 16.91 9.55
CA ILE A 123 14.86 16.51 8.36
C ILE A 123 15.81 15.89 7.33
N LYS A 124 15.91 14.56 7.34
CA LYS A 124 16.83 13.78 6.49
C LYS A 124 16.10 12.96 5.43
N THR A 125 14.81 12.68 5.62
CA THR A 125 14.02 11.82 4.71
C THR A 125 12.76 12.52 4.20
N VAL A 126 12.25 12.04 3.07
CA VAL A 126 11.00 12.53 2.46
C VAL A 126 9.84 12.51 3.45
N GLU A 127 9.70 11.43 4.23
CA GLU A 127 8.63 11.31 5.21
C GLU A 127 8.69 12.40 6.29
N GLN A 128 9.89 12.70 6.80
CA GLN A 128 10.11 13.76 7.78
C GLN A 128 9.81 15.13 7.17
N MET A 129 10.18 15.35 5.91
CA MET A 129 9.88 16.59 5.20
C MET A 129 8.37 16.78 4.99
N LEU A 130 7.65 15.72 4.60
CA LEU A 130 6.20 15.73 4.44
C LEU A 130 5.47 15.92 5.78
N GLU A 131 5.99 15.36 6.86
CA GLU A 131 5.43 15.53 8.20
C GLU A 131 5.61 16.98 8.69
N LYS A 132 6.82 17.53 8.55
CA LYS A 132 7.16 18.88 8.98
C LYS A 132 6.60 19.97 8.06
N GLY A 133 6.35 19.66 6.78
CA GLY A 133 5.83 20.57 5.74
C GLY A 133 4.41 20.23 5.26
N ARG A 134 3.63 19.51 6.06
CA ARG A 134 2.32 18.96 5.65
C ARG A 134 1.34 20.03 5.15
N THR A 135 1.32 21.18 5.81
CA THR A 135 0.43 22.31 5.49
C THR A 135 1.19 23.48 4.88
N LYS A 136 0.49 24.33 4.10
CA LYS A 136 1.07 25.57 3.54
C LYS A 136 1.68 26.45 4.63
N LYS A 137 1.01 26.57 5.78
CA LYS A 137 1.51 27.32 6.94
C LYS A 137 2.84 26.75 7.44
N GLN A 138 2.93 25.44 7.58
CA GLN A 138 4.15 24.76 8.02
C GLN A 138 5.29 24.91 7.02
N ARG A 139 5.04 24.81 5.70
CA ARG A 139 6.06 25.05 4.67
C ARG A 139 6.62 26.47 4.74
N LYS A 140 5.75 27.49 4.84
CA LYS A 140 6.16 28.89 5.02
C LYS A 140 7.03 29.09 6.25
N GLN A 141 6.66 28.46 7.36
CA GLN A 141 7.44 28.54 8.59
C GLN A 141 8.82 27.89 8.43
N LEU A 142 8.88 26.72 7.78
CA LEU A 142 10.13 26.00 7.51
C LEU A 142 11.05 26.81 6.57
N SER A 143 10.47 27.35 5.50
CA SER A 143 11.14 28.23 4.52
C SER A 143 11.74 29.46 5.20
N LYS A 144 10.95 30.16 6.04
CA LYS A 144 11.41 31.33 6.79
C LYS A 144 12.49 30.98 7.82
N GLN A 145 12.35 29.84 8.51
CA GLN A 145 13.30 29.39 9.52
C GLN A 145 14.67 29.03 8.93
N LEU A 146 14.69 28.39 7.76
CA LEU A 146 15.91 27.89 7.13
C LEU A 146 16.46 28.85 6.06
N GLY A 147 15.71 29.88 5.67
CA GLY A 147 16.06 30.75 4.55
C GLY A 147 16.19 29.94 3.25
N ILE A 148 15.19 29.11 2.97
CA ILE A 148 15.07 28.31 1.74
C ILE A 148 13.73 28.63 1.05
N PRO A 149 13.59 28.47 -0.28
CA PRO A 149 12.31 28.65 -0.97
C PRO A 149 11.17 27.78 -0.41
N GLU A 150 9.92 28.26 -0.51
CA GLU A 150 8.70 27.52 -0.09
C GLU A 150 8.35 26.35 -1.03
#